data_AF-A0A2G6MYC4-F1
#
_entry.id   AF-A0A2G6MYC4-F1
#
_cell.length_a   1.000
_cell.length_b   1.000
_cell.length_c   1.000
_cell.angle_alpha   90.00
_cell.angle_beta   90.00
_cell.angle_gamma   90.00
#
_symmetry.space_group_name_H-M   'P 1'
#
loop_
_entity.id
_entity.type
_entity.pdbx_description
1 polymer ?
#
loop_
_entity_poly.entity_id
_entity_poly.type
_entity_poly.pdbx_seq_one_letter_code
_entity_poly.pdbx_strand_id
1 'polypeptide(L)'
;MVRNNGLFLLSLIALFLCAAPATRADAGADAGAKAITSWLKTRAVPMPLAVLDEKVEVDPVSLALDAPPLDVANLWAAAGDKAVLAPGTEVQFRPATELDFRPLPQAGSEAAHLAYAVTYLDNPAWQKGQLQVTGRAPFRLFLDGQKVCDRLAAAAEDTDQVSGDVTLDQGWRRLVLVTVTAAEDSLPDWSLNVSWETADSTLAPAQQPVVTTDPRHPFDFPDYWRQESVGSTDITRDGKFLAVRISGWQGDQGDRTARLEVWDLKNRRQIWNFQGGGIQSFRWDPDGERLLIQMAADKGSDLYFWHRTTGLLERVDTGLEQAAAFTWAPDGQVIYYTKTTPREDDGKPYKTMWSLEDRWHGWRDNSEIWYYAPSTGTHRQLTAMTFGPDGYTVAPDGSFLVLKRSVSLAERPFMGTEIWTLDTRTGQARKVVLFRS
;
A
#
# COMPACT_ATOMS: atom_id res chain seq x y z
N MET A 1 10.31 -1.22 -68.76
CA MET A 1 11.53 -0.60 -68.22
C MET A 1 11.85 -1.31 -66.91
N VAL A 2 12.61 -2.40 -66.93
CA VAL A 2 14.09 -2.47 -66.93
C VAL A 2 14.69 -2.05 -65.58
N ARG A 3 15.09 -3.09 -64.81
CA ARG A 3 16.33 -3.28 -64.00
C ARG A 3 16.66 -2.25 -62.89
N ASN A 4 17.32 -2.57 -61.78
CA ASN A 4 18.18 -3.72 -61.41
C ASN A 4 18.43 -3.76 -59.88
N ASN A 5 18.58 -4.98 -59.36
CA ASN A 5 19.61 -5.54 -58.47
C ASN A 5 20.15 -4.83 -57.20
N GLY A 6 20.21 -5.60 -56.11
CA GLY A 6 21.21 -5.48 -55.04
C GLY A 6 21.03 -6.52 -53.92
N LEU A 7 21.89 -7.54 -53.90
CA LEU A 7 21.99 -8.65 -52.93
C LEU A 7 22.57 -8.25 -51.56
N PHE A 8 22.54 -9.21 -50.62
CA PHE A 8 23.31 -9.39 -49.36
C PHE A 8 22.66 -8.84 -48.06
N LEU A 9 22.77 -9.44 -46.87
CA LEU A 9 23.76 -10.38 -46.31
C LEU A 9 23.16 -11.06 -45.05
N LEU A 10 23.27 -12.39 -44.93
CA LEU A 10 23.02 -13.14 -43.67
C LEU A 10 24.25 -12.99 -42.76
N SER A 11 24.08 -12.43 -41.57
CA SER A 11 25.17 -12.29 -40.59
C SER A 11 25.05 -13.33 -39.48
N LEU A 12 26.01 -14.25 -39.49
CA LEU A 12 26.35 -15.23 -38.46
C LEU A 12 26.98 -14.49 -37.27
N ILE A 13 26.48 -14.66 -36.04
CA ILE A 13 27.19 -14.22 -34.82
C ILE A 13 27.72 -15.47 -34.13
N ALA A 14 29.04 -15.64 -34.18
CA ALA A 14 29.80 -16.62 -33.43
C ALA A 14 30.06 -16.10 -32.01
N LEU A 15 29.60 -16.82 -30.99
CA LEU A 15 29.97 -16.57 -29.60
C LEU A 15 31.25 -17.34 -29.26
N PHE A 16 32.31 -16.60 -28.92
CA PHE A 16 33.53 -17.16 -28.35
C PHE A 16 33.27 -17.60 -26.90
N LEU A 17 33.33 -18.91 -26.63
CA LEU A 17 33.52 -19.45 -25.27
C LEU A 17 35.02 -19.63 -25.03
N CYS A 18 35.55 -19.01 -23.97
CA CYS A 18 36.85 -19.36 -23.39
C CYS A 18 36.80 -19.25 -21.86
N ALA A 19 37.44 -20.24 -21.23
CA ALA A 19 37.80 -20.42 -19.80
C ALA A 19 36.66 -20.86 -18.85
N ALA A 20 36.80 -21.85 -17.96
CA ALA A 20 37.87 -22.79 -17.55
C ALA A 20 37.21 -23.97 -16.78
N PRO A 21 37.87 -25.12 -16.54
CA PRO A 21 37.24 -26.25 -15.88
C PRO A 21 37.12 -26.01 -14.37
N ALA A 22 35.90 -25.90 -13.86
CA ALA A 22 35.65 -26.02 -12.43
C ALA A 22 35.80 -27.50 -12.04
N THR A 23 36.86 -27.80 -11.30
CA THR A 23 37.02 -29.08 -10.61
C THR A 23 35.86 -29.26 -9.64
N ARG A 24 34.95 -30.17 -9.99
CA ARG A 24 33.86 -30.66 -9.16
C ARG A 24 34.46 -31.42 -7.98
N ALA A 25 34.56 -30.76 -6.84
CA ALA A 25 34.65 -31.45 -5.57
C ALA A 25 33.25 -32.02 -5.30
N ASP A 26 33.11 -33.35 -5.40
CA ASP A 26 31.97 -34.07 -4.88
C ASP A 26 31.95 -33.89 -3.36
N ALA A 27 31.14 -32.94 -2.89
CA ALA A 27 30.66 -32.92 -1.52
C ALA A 27 29.24 -33.49 -1.55
N GLY A 28 29.06 -34.66 -0.94
CA GLY A 28 27.75 -35.28 -0.77
C GLY A 28 26.77 -34.28 -0.17
N ALA A 29 25.62 -34.11 -0.82
CA ALA A 29 24.54 -33.28 -0.33
C ALA A 29 23.86 -34.02 0.82
N ASP A 30 24.17 -33.62 2.05
CA ASP A 30 23.41 -34.03 3.22
C ASP A 30 22.03 -33.37 3.15
N ALA A 31 20.99 -34.19 3.03
CA ALA A 31 19.59 -33.79 3.05
C ALA A 31 19.12 -33.60 4.51
N GLY A 32 19.84 -32.77 5.27
CA GLY A 32 19.54 -32.43 6.66
C GLY A 32 19.18 -30.96 6.83
N ALA A 33 18.62 -30.62 7.99
CA ALA A 33 18.31 -29.25 8.37
C ALA A 33 19.56 -28.35 8.26
N LYS A 34 19.47 -27.28 7.47
CA LYS A 34 20.54 -26.31 7.28
C LYS A 34 20.43 -25.18 8.29
N ALA A 35 21.45 -24.99 9.09
CA ALA A 35 21.53 -23.88 10.02
C ALA A 35 21.59 -22.53 9.28
N ILE A 36 20.81 -21.56 9.76
CA ILE A 36 20.84 -20.18 9.29
C ILE A 36 21.90 -19.45 10.12
N THR A 37 23.03 -19.11 9.50
CA THR A 37 24.25 -18.66 10.19
C THR A 37 24.61 -17.20 9.94
N SER A 38 23.72 -16.39 9.36
CA SER A 38 23.98 -14.98 9.10
C SER A 38 22.81 -14.16 9.58
N TRP A 39 23.01 -13.38 10.63
CA TRP A 39 21.97 -12.61 11.29
C TRP A 39 22.42 -11.19 11.57
N LEU A 40 21.45 -10.27 11.65
CA LEU A 40 21.59 -8.97 12.30
C LEU A 40 20.87 -9.03 13.64
N LYS A 41 21.61 -8.94 14.75
CA LYS A 41 21.00 -8.96 16.08
C LYS A 41 21.17 -7.66 16.83
N THR A 42 20.23 -7.41 17.74
CA THR A 42 20.32 -6.34 18.74
C THR A 42 20.90 -6.90 20.04
N ARG A 43 21.45 -6.01 20.88
CA ARG A 43 21.73 -6.38 22.27
C ARG A 43 20.43 -6.55 23.04
N ALA A 44 20.44 -7.38 24.08
CA ALA A 44 19.33 -7.48 25.01
C ALA A 44 19.06 -6.14 25.71
N VAL A 45 17.79 -5.80 25.86
CA VAL A 45 17.32 -4.59 26.55
C VAL A 45 16.34 -4.97 27.64
N PRO A 46 16.50 -4.48 28.89
CA PRO A 46 15.51 -4.68 29.93
C PRO A 46 14.23 -3.92 29.60
N MET A 47 13.09 -4.58 29.74
CA MET A 47 11.74 -4.08 29.55
C MET A 47 11.06 -4.04 30.92
N PRO A 48 11.19 -2.93 31.67
CA PRO A 48 10.51 -2.81 32.96
C PRO A 48 8.99 -2.74 32.73
N LEU A 49 8.24 -3.57 33.44
CA LEU A 49 6.79 -3.55 33.46
C LEU A 49 6.32 -3.00 34.81
N ALA A 50 5.46 -1.97 34.79
CA ALA A 50 4.82 -1.48 35.99
C ALA A 50 3.44 -2.13 36.13
N VAL A 51 3.27 -3.01 37.12
CA VAL A 51 1.97 -3.57 37.50
C VAL A 51 1.35 -2.63 38.54
N LEU A 52 0.24 -1.97 38.18
CA LEU A 52 -0.38 -0.95 39.02
C LEU A 52 -1.34 -1.52 40.08
N ASP A 53 -1.83 -2.74 39.88
CA ASP A 53 -2.82 -3.39 40.72
C ASP A 53 -2.27 -4.70 41.32
N GLU A 54 -2.45 -4.92 42.63
CA GLU A 54 -1.91 -6.06 43.37
C GLU A 54 -2.41 -7.45 42.90
N LYS A 55 -3.47 -7.51 42.08
CA LYS A 55 -4.11 -8.78 41.67
C LYS A 55 -3.99 -9.11 40.19
N VAL A 56 -3.16 -8.37 39.44
CA VAL A 56 -2.95 -8.65 38.01
C VAL A 56 -1.69 -9.49 37.87
N GLU A 57 -1.87 -10.80 37.70
CA GLU A 57 -0.80 -11.68 37.23
C GLU A 57 -0.56 -11.39 35.74
N VAL A 58 0.55 -10.72 35.42
CA VAL A 58 1.00 -10.51 34.05
C VAL A 58 2.30 -11.28 33.87
N ASP A 59 2.33 -12.19 32.89
CA ASP A 59 3.58 -12.79 32.44
C ASP A 59 4.32 -11.78 31.53
N PRO A 60 5.46 -11.22 31.98
CA PRO A 60 6.19 -10.23 31.21
C PRO A 60 6.76 -10.79 29.90
N VAL A 61 7.00 -12.11 29.83
CA VAL A 61 7.50 -12.76 28.61
C VAL A 61 6.41 -12.79 27.54
N SER A 62 5.21 -13.30 27.89
CA SER A 62 4.06 -13.33 26.99
C SER A 62 3.69 -11.93 26.51
N LEU A 63 3.65 -10.94 27.42
CA LEU A 63 3.31 -9.55 27.06
C LEU A 63 4.30 -8.96 26.04
N ALA A 64 5.60 -9.15 26.25
CA ALA A 64 6.63 -8.63 25.35
C ALA A 64 6.62 -9.30 23.97
N LEU A 65 6.27 -10.58 23.90
CA LEU A 65 6.15 -11.32 22.63
C LEU A 65 4.86 -11.01 21.87
N ASP A 66 3.77 -10.70 22.57
CA ASP A 66 2.47 -10.35 21.96
C ASP A 66 2.42 -8.92 21.44
N ALA A 67 3.13 -7.99 22.08
CA ALA A 67 3.23 -6.59 21.64
C ALA A 67 4.70 -6.16 21.49
N PRO A 68 5.43 -6.71 20.49
CA PRO A 68 6.82 -6.35 20.27
C PRO A 68 6.95 -4.84 19.94
N PRO A 69 7.93 -4.11 20.51
CA PRO A 69 8.11 -2.68 20.26
C PRO A 69 8.45 -2.31 18.80
N LEU A 70 9.00 -3.24 18.02
CA LEU A 70 9.25 -3.04 16.60
C LEU A 70 8.14 -3.65 15.75
N ASP A 71 7.74 -2.94 14.69
CA ASP A 71 6.82 -3.45 13.68
C ASP A 71 7.51 -4.53 12.84
N VAL A 72 7.34 -5.78 13.26
CA VAL A 72 7.95 -6.97 12.64
C VAL A 72 7.52 -7.13 11.17
N ALA A 73 6.33 -6.64 10.80
CA ALA A 73 5.82 -6.71 9.43
C ALA A 73 6.49 -5.71 8.48
N ASN A 74 7.14 -4.67 9.00
CA ASN A 74 7.84 -3.66 8.18
C ASN A 74 9.33 -3.49 8.54
N LEU A 75 9.89 -4.36 9.39
CA LEU A 75 11.28 -4.25 9.85
C LEU A 75 12.30 -4.67 8.78
N TRP A 76 12.81 -3.72 8.00
CA TRP A 76 13.90 -3.93 7.05
C TRP A 76 15.22 -3.36 7.57
N ALA A 77 15.90 -4.11 8.44
CA ALA A 77 17.14 -3.69 9.09
C ALA A 77 18.39 -3.95 8.22
N ALA A 78 19.28 -2.97 8.18
CA ALA A 78 20.66 -3.09 7.70
C ALA A 78 21.65 -3.13 8.88
N ALA A 79 22.87 -3.59 8.63
CA ALA A 79 23.95 -3.52 9.61
C ALA A 79 24.24 -2.07 10.01
N GLY A 80 24.20 -1.79 11.31
CA GLY A 80 24.42 -0.45 11.88
C GLY A 80 23.14 0.37 12.08
N ASP A 81 21.99 -0.09 11.57
CA ASP A 81 20.71 0.57 11.81
C ASP A 81 20.40 0.64 13.31
N LYS A 82 19.81 1.76 13.71
CA LYS A 82 19.45 2.06 15.08
C LYS A 82 17.97 1.80 15.30
N ALA A 83 17.63 1.25 16.46
CA ALA A 83 16.26 1.06 16.90
C ALA A 83 16.12 1.48 18.37
N VAL A 84 14.94 1.95 18.75
CA VAL A 84 14.61 2.28 20.14
C VAL A 84 13.70 1.18 20.65
N LEU A 85 14.18 0.36 21.59
CA LEU A 85 13.41 -0.76 22.15
C LEU A 85 12.70 -0.40 23.45
N ALA A 86 13.23 0.56 24.19
CA ALA A 86 12.65 1.08 25.43
C ALA A 86 12.91 2.58 25.55
N PRO A 87 12.14 3.33 26.37
CA PRO A 87 12.36 4.76 26.58
C PRO A 87 13.83 5.07 26.90
N GLY A 88 14.45 5.94 26.10
CA GLY A 88 15.85 6.34 26.27
C GLY A 88 16.89 5.25 25.94
N THR A 89 16.47 4.08 25.44
CA THR A 89 17.37 2.95 25.15
C THR A 89 17.44 2.68 23.65
N GLU A 90 18.50 3.18 23.03
CA GLU A 90 18.84 2.88 21.63
C GLU A 90 19.71 1.60 21.55
N VAL A 91 19.43 0.78 20.54
CA VAL A 91 20.22 -0.38 20.14
C VAL A 91 20.61 -0.27 18.68
N GLN A 92 21.59 -1.08 18.27
CA GLN A 92 22.01 -1.20 16.89
C GLN A 92 21.93 -2.66 16.44
N PHE A 93 21.56 -2.87 15.18
CA PHE A 93 21.65 -4.16 14.50
C PHE A 93 23.11 -4.46 14.13
N ARG A 94 23.65 -5.55 14.66
CA ARG A 94 25.04 -5.97 14.43
C ARG A 94 25.08 -7.36 13.77
N PRO A 95 25.94 -7.57 12.77
CA PRO A 95 26.15 -8.88 12.19
C PRO A 95 26.58 -9.89 13.25
N ALA A 96 25.98 -11.07 13.22
CA ALA A 96 26.30 -12.18 14.09
C ALA A 96 26.10 -13.51 13.34
N THR A 97 26.98 -14.47 13.59
CA THR A 97 26.85 -15.83 13.09
C THR A 97 26.10 -16.73 14.05
N GLU A 98 26.19 -16.41 15.35
CA GLU A 98 25.54 -17.10 16.44
C GLU A 98 24.57 -16.16 17.15
N LEU A 99 23.41 -16.70 17.53
CA LEU A 99 22.38 -15.96 18.25
C LEU A 99 22.54 -16.13 19.75
N ASP A 100 23.66 -15.65 20.28
CA ASP A 100 23.88 -15.47 21.72
C ASP A 100 23.42 -14.06 22.16
N PHE A 101 22.52 -13.99 23.14
CA PHE A 101 21.93 -12.74 23.61
C PHE A 101 22.40 -12.46 25.04
N ARG A 102 23.61 -11.92 25.16
CA ARG A 102 24.17 -11.49 26.46
C ARG A 102 24.01 -9.98 26.65
N PRO A 103 23.90 -9.49 27.90
CA PRO A 103 23.93 -10.22 29.17
C PRO A 103 22.59 -10.88 29.54
N LEU A 104 22.65 -11.93 30.38
CA LEU A 104 21.47 -12.55 31.00
C LEU A 104 20.84 -11.62 32.05
N PRO A 105 19.53 -11.73 32.31
CA PRO A 105 18.89 -11.03 33.43
C PRO A 105 19.55 -11.40 34.76
N GLN A 106 19.78 -10.41 35.62
CA GLN A 106 20.32 -10.66 36.96
C GLN A 106 19.28 -11.37 37.84
N ALA A 107 19.72 -12.31 38.68
CA ALA A 107 18.86 -13.00 39.63
C ALA A 107 18.16 -12.00 40.56
N GLY A 108 16.82 -12.07 40.66
CA GLY A 108 15.99 -11.14 41.44
C GLY A 108 15.53 -9.87 40.69
N SER A 109 15.87 -9.72 39.40
CA SER A 109 15.31 -8.66 38.55
C SER A 109 13.92 -9.07 38.04
N GLU A 110 12.92 -8.22 38.25
CA GLU A 110 11.56 -8.40 37.69
C GLU A 110 11.47 -8.01 36.21
N ALA A 111 12.49 -7.35 35.64
CA ALA A 111 12.49 -6.94 34.24
C ALA A 111 12.84 -8.10 33.29
N ALA A 112 11.93 -8.42 32.37
CA ALA A 112 12.22 -9.25 31.22
C ALA A 112 13.19 -8.53 30.26
N HIS A 113 14.09 -9.27 29.64
CA HIS A 113 15.03 -8.75 28.65
C HIS A 113 14.57 -9.19 27.26
N LEU A 114 14.53 -8.25 26.32
CA LEU A 114 14.08 -8.45 24.95
C LEU A 114 15.25 -8.27 23.97
N ALA A 115 15.32 -9.15 22.97
CA ALA A 115 16.24 -9.01 21.85
C ALA A 115 15.58 -9.42 20.52
N TYR A 116 16.14 -8.89 19.44
CA TYR A 116 15.75 -9.16 18.06
C TYR A 116 16.91 -9.72 17.26
N ALA A 117 16.61 -10.65 16.36
CA ALA A 117 17.49 -11.04 15.26
C ALA A 117 16.72 -11.04 13.94
N VAL A 118 17.35 -10.52 12.89
CA VAL A 118 16.77 -10.38 11.55
C VAL A 118 17.71 -11.00 10.52
N THR A 119 17.15 -11.72 9.56
CA THR A 119 17.88 -12.19 8.38
C THR A 119 16.96 -12.24 7.17
N TYR A 120 17.55 -12.36 5.99
CA TYR A 120 16.85 -12.49 4.73
C TYR A 120 17.22 -13.79 4.05
N LEU A 121 16.24 -14.36 3.33
CA LEU A 121 16.41 -15.55 2.51
C LEU A 121 16.08 -15.17 1.05
N ASP A 122 17.04 -15.35 0.16
CA ASP A 122 16.79 -15.35 -1.28
C ASP A 122 16.40 -16.76 -1.70
N ASN A 123 15.11 -16.97 -1.97
CA ASN A 123 14.57 -18.27 -2.31
C ASN A 123 14.40 -18.42 -3.84
N PRO A 124 15.22 -19.25 -4.52
CA PRO A 124 15.21 -19.33 -5.98
C PRO A 124 14.05 -20.15 -6.56
N ALA A 125 13.38 -20.98 -5.76
CA ALA A 125 12.32 -21.88 -6.22
C ALA A 125 11.24 -22.09 -5.16
N TRP A 126 10.01 -22.35 -5.60
CA TRP A 126 8.94 -22.73 -4.68
C TRP A 126 9.29 -24.05 -3.98
N GLN A 127 9.23 -24.06 -2.65
CA GLN A 127 9.49 -25.25 -1.84
C GLN A 127 8.70 -25.23 -0.52
N LYS A 128 8.34 -26.42 -0.05
CA LYS A 128 7.76 -26.63 1.29
C LYS A 128 8.84 -27.13 2.22
N GLY A 129 8.75 -26.77 3.49
CA GLY A 129 9.69 -27.22 4.50
C GLY A 129 9.30 -26.75 5.89
N GLN A 130 10.24 -26.85 6.80
CA GLN A 130 10.07 -26.45 8.19
C GLN A 130 11.17 -25.49 8.60
N LEU A 131 10.77 -24.41 9.28
CA LEU A 131 11.68 -23.62 10.09
C LEU A 131 11.68 -24.20 11.50
N GLN A 132 12.88 -24.46 12.02
CA GLN A 132 13.08 -25.11 13.31
C GLN A 132 13.91 -24.18 14.18
N VAL A 133 13.49 -24.02 15.43
CA VAL A 133 14.23 -23.24 16.42
C VAL A 133 14.60 -24.16 17.58
N THR A 134 15.87 -24.22 17.93
CA THR A 134 16.42 -24.98 19.05
C THR A 134 17.08 -24.05 20.08
N GLY A 135 17.12 -24.49 21.33
CA GLY A 135 17.62 -23.71 22.47
C GLY A 135 16.56 -23.58 23.56
N ARG A 136 16.88 -22.97 24.71
CA ARG A 136 15.97 -22.95 25.87
C ARG A 136 15.11 -21.71 26.00
N ALA A 137 15.55 -20.58 25.46
CA ALA A 137 14.88 -19.30 25.71
C ALA A 137 13.48 -19.23 25.04
N PRO A 138 12.52 -18.50 25.64
CA PRO A 138 11.29 -18.11 24.97
C PRO A 138 11.55 -17.29 23.71
N PHE A 139 10.75 -17.54 22.67
CA PHE A 139 10.86 -16.85 21.39
C PHE A 139 9.57 -16.87 20.59
N ARG A 140 9.53 -16.01 19.57
CA ARG A 140 8.56 -16.05 18.49
C ARG A 140 9.27 -15.76 17.17
N LEU A 141 9.08 -16.66 16.19
CA LEU A 141 9.66 -16.54 14.86
C LEU A 141 8.60 -16.09 13.86
N PHE A 142 8.95 -15.09 13.05
CA PHE A 142 8.10 -14.53 12.02
C PHE A 142 8.74 -14.68 10.65
N LEU A 143 7.92 -15.03 9.65
CA LEU A 143 8.25 -15.01 8.23
C LEU A 143 7.37 -13.95 7.56
N ASP A 144 7.98 -12.94 6.95
CA ASP A 144 7.30 -11.83 6.28
C ASP A 144 6.24 -11.12 7.15
N GLY A 145 6.39 -11.15 8.48
CA GLY A 145 5.44 -10.56 9.43
C GLY A 145 4.42 -11.55 10.02
N GLN A 146 4.27 -12.74 9.43
CA GLN A 146 3.38 -13.78 9.93
C GLN A 146 4.10 -14.71 10.92
N LYS A 147 3.44 -15.03 12.04
CA LYS A 147 3.99 -15.94 13.05
C LYS A 147 4.08 -17.36 12.47
N VAL A 148 5.28 -17.95 12.54
CA VAL A 148 5.54 -19.33 12.11
C VAL A 148 5.44 -20.28 13.29
N CYS A 149 6.21 -20.03 14.35
CA CYS A 149 6.21 -20.80 15.58
C CYS A 149 6.63 -19.95 16.78
N ASP A 150 6.25 -20.38 17.99
CA ASP A 150 6.63 -19.74 19.24
C ASP A 150 6.82 -20.74 20.38
N ARG A 151 7.57 -20.28 21.38
CA ARG A 151 7.69 -20.91 22.69
C ARG A 151 7.62 -19.80 23.74
N LEU A 152 6.61 -19.86 24.62
CA LEU A 152 6.37 -18.80 25.62
C LEU A 152 7.09 -19.06 26.95
N ALA A 153 7.47 -20.30 27.25
CA ALA A 153 8.18 -20.67 28.48
C ALA A 153 9.55 -21.29 28.18
N ALA A 154 10.49 -21.15 29.11
CA ALA A 154 11.82 -21.75 28.96
C ALA A 154 11.76 -23.28 28.82
N ALA A 155 12.57 -23.83 27.92
CA ALA A 155 12.65 -25.27 27.69
C ALA A 155 13.54 -25.97 28.74
N ALA A 156 13.32 -27.28 28.92
CA ALA A 156 14.05 -28.06 29.91
C ALA A 156 15.47 -28.37 29.43
N GLU A 157 15.62 -28.69 28.14
CA GLU A 157 16.89 -29.06 27.52
C GLU A 157 17.25 -28.11 26.35
N ASP A 158 18.54 -27.86 26.13
CA ASP A 158 19.03 -27.05 25.00
C ASP A 158 18.75 -27.69 23.63
N THR A 159 18.48 -28.99 23.61
CA THR A 159 18.10 -29.76 22.42
C THR A 159 16.62 -29.67 22.07
N ASP A 160 15.80 -29.04 22.92
CA ASP A 160 14.37 -28.91 22.67
C ASP A 160 14.13 -28.06 21.41
N GLN A 161 13.45 -28.67 20.44
CA GLN A 161 13.14 -28.08 19.15
C GLN A 161 11.66 -27.74 19.04
N VAL A 162 11.36 -26.57 18.46
CA VAL A 162 10.00 -26.24 17.99
C VAL A 162 10.10 -25.96 16.49
N SER A 163 9.26 -26.64 15.71
CA SER A 163 9.18 -26.45 14.26
C SER A 163 7.85 -25.83 13.84
N GLY A 164 7.88 -25.11 12.72
CA GLY A 164 6.68 -24.63 12.03
C GLY A 164 6.78 -24.95 10.54
N ASP A 165 5.72 -25.51 9.98
CA ASP A 165 5.61 -25.75 8.55
C ASP A 165 5.44 -24.44 7.80
N VAL A 166 6.20 -24.28 6.72
CA VAL A 166 6.20 -23.07 5.90
C VAL A 166 6.33 -23.42 4.43
N THR A 167 5.66 -22.62 3.60
CA THR A 167 5.82 -22.67 2.15
C THR A 167 6.60 -21.43 1.75
N LEU A 168 7.79 -21.63 1.18
CA LEU A 168 8.59 -20.56 0.62
C LEU A 168 8.31 -20.51 -0.88
N ASP A 169 7.60 -19.47 -1.32
CA ASP A 169 7.52 -19.10 -2.72
C ASP A 169 8.82 -18.40 -3.18
N GLN A 170 9.02 -18.36 -4.50
CA GLN A 170 10.20 -17.75 -5.10
C GLN A 170 10.31 -16.28 -4.67
N GLY A 171 11.54 -15.80 -4.46
CA GLY A 171 11.82 -14.41 -4.14
C GLY A 171 12.34 -14.22 -2.73
N TRP A 172 12.27 -12.97 -2.28
CA TRP A 172 12.92 -12.53 -1.06
C TRP A 172 12.03 -12.71 0.15
N ARG A 173 12.56 -13.33 1.21
CA ARG A 173 11.83 -13.58 2.45
C ARG A 173 12.55 -12.97 3.62
N ARG A 174 11.80 -12.34 4.52
CA ARG A 174 12.33 -11.77 5.75
C ARG A 174 12.00 -12.69 6.92
N LEU A 175 13.02 -13.05 7.67
CA LEU A 175 12.90 -13.74 8.95
C LEU A 175 13.20 -12.78 10.09
N VAL A 176 12.30 -12.72 11.07
CA VAL A 176 12.50 -11.97 12.30
C VAL A 176 12.27 -12.89 13.48
N LEU A 177 13.28 -13.04 14.33
CA LEU A 177 13.21 -13.72 15.59
C LEU A 177 13.13 -12.69 16.71
N VAL A 178 12.07 -12.78 17.51
CA VAL A 178 11.92 -12.01 18.74
C VAL A 178 12.11 -12.98 19.91
N THR A 179 13.02 -12.68 20.82
CA THR A 179 13.27 -13.53 21.99
C THR A 179 13.27 -12.71 23.26
N VAL A 180 12.73 -13.30 24.32
CA VAL A 180 12.57 -12.66 25.63
C VAL A 180 12.99 -13.66 26.70
N THR A 181 13.65 -13.18 27.75
CA THR A 181 13.93 -13.99 28.95
C THR A 181 13.78 -13.16 30.22
N ALA A 182 13.28 -13.78 31.28
CA ALA A 182 13.20 -13.21 32.62
C ALA A 182 14.18 -13.92 33.58
N ALA A 183 14.41 -13.31 34.75
CA ALA A 183 15.26 -13.94 35.77
C ALA A 183 14.68 -15.28 36.27
N GLU A 184 13.36 -15.46 36.21
CA GLU A 184 12.67 -16.68 36.62
C GLU A 184 12.97 -17.88 35.73
N ASP A 185 13.26 -17.67 34.43
CA ASP A 185 13.60 -18.73 33.48
C ASP A 185 14.88 -19.48 33.85
N SER A 186 15.76 -18.86 34.66
CA SER A 186 17.01 -19.46 35.19
C SER A 186 17.87 -20.12 34.11
N LEU A 187 18.01 -19.47 32.96
CA LEU A 187 18.76 -20.01 31.81
C LEU A 187 20.28 -19.99 32.05
N PRO A 188 21.01 -21.10 31.76
CA PRO A 188 22.47 -21.12 31.86
C PRO A 188 23.16 -20.30 30.76
N ASP A 189 22.56 -20.26 29.57
CA ASP A 189 22.93 -19.37 28.47
C ASP A 189 21.67 -18.96 27.69
N TRP A 190 21.73 -17.82 27.02
CA TRP A 190 20.66 -17.34 26.15
C TRP A 190 21.11 -17.46 24.70
N SER A 191 21.05 -18.69 24.21
CA SER A 191 21.39 -19.04 22.82
C SER A 191 20.20 -19.70 22.13
N LEU A 192 20.02 -19.36 20.85
CA LEU A 192 19.03 -19.98 19.97
C LEU A 192 19.72 -20.37 18.66
N ASN A 193 19.26 -21.43 18.02
CA ASN A 193 19.65 -21.77 16.65
C ASN A 193 18.39 -21.88 15.80
N VAL A 194 18.46 -21.37 14.58
CA VAL A 194 17.37 -21.48 13.61
C VAL A 194 17.89 -22.25 12.41
N SER A 195 17.17 -23.29 12.01
CA SER A 195 17.49 -24.09 10.84
C SER A 195 16.30 -24.19 9.89
N TRP A 196 16.61 -24.38 8.61
CA TRP A 196 15.65 -24.64 7.54
C TRP A 196 15.81 -26.07 7.05
N GLU A 197 14.72 -26.82 7.02
CA GLU A 197 14.68 -28.16 6.43
C GLU A 197 13.66 -28.20 5.30
N THR A 198 14.10 -28.50 4.08
CA THR A 198 13.20 -28.70 2.94
C THR A 198 12.50 -30.06 3.04
N ALA A 199 11.21 -30.11 2.67
CA ALA A 199 10.48 -31.36 2.54
C ALA A 199 10.91 -32.16 1.29
N ASP A 200 11.51 -31.50 0.30
CA ASP A 200 12.04 -32.13 -0.91
C ASP A 200 13.57 -32.22 -0.83
N SER A 201 14.07 -33.43 -0.53
CA SER A 201 15.50 -33.74 -0.44
C SER A 201 16.19 -33.83 -1.81
N THR A 202 15.45 -33.75 -2.92
CA THR A 202 15.99 -33.83 -4.28
C THR A 202 16.39 -32.48 -4.87
N LEU A 203 16.05 -31.37 -4.19
CA LEU A 203 16.39 -30.01 -4.62
C LEU A 203 17.90 -29.82 -4.71
N ALA A 204 18.37 -29.34 -5.87
CA ALA A 204 19.78 -29.03 -6.07
C ALA A 204 20.25 -27.92 -5.10
N PRO A 205 21.54 -27.84 -4.74
CA PRO A 205 22.07 -26.78 -3.88
C PRO A 205 21.76 -25.37 -4.39
N ALA A 206 21.68 -25.16 -5.70
CA ALA A 206 21.32 -23.89 -6.33
C ALA A 206 19.84 -23.51 -6.21
N GLN A 207 18.98 -24.45 -5.78
CA GLN A 207 17.54 -24.24 -5.55
C GLN A 207 17.22 -24.03 -4.07
N GLN A 208 18.23 -24.05 -3.21
CA GLN A 208 18.08 -23.89 -1.77
C GLN A 208 18.12 -22.40 -1.40
N PRO A 209 17.44 -21.98 -0.32
CA PRO A 209 17.44 -20.58 0.09
C PRO A 209 18.85 -20.10 0.45
N VAL A 210 19.23 -18.93 -0.03
CA VAL A 210 20.51 -18.30 0.30
C VAL A 210 20.29 -17.26 1.40
N VAL A 211 21.01 -17.40 2.51
CA VAL A 211 20.90 -16.49 3.66
C VAL A 211 21.74 -15.24 3.42
N THR A 212 21.19 -14.06 3.74
CA THR A 212 21.89 -12.78 3.66
C THR A 212 21.39 -11.79 4.73
N THR A 213 22.23 -10.82 5.05
CA THR A 213 21.93 -9.71 5.98
C THR A 213 21.72 -8.38 5.27
N ASP A 214 21.87 -8.34 3.94
CA ASP A 214 21.56 -7.16 3.15
C ASP A 214 20.04 -7.07 2.95
N PRO A 215 19.37 -6.00 3.42
CA PRO A 215 17.93 -5.85 3.20
C PRO A 215 17.58 -5.51 1.76
N ARG A 216 18.55 -5.15 0.91
CA ARG A 216 18.31 -4.81 -0.49
C ARG A 216 18.02 -6.06 -1.29
N HIS A 217 16.88 -6.07 -1.97
CA HIS A 217 16.48 -7.16 -2.85
C HIS A 217 16.03 -6.63 -4.21
N PRO A 218 16.05 -7.49 -5.26
CA PRO A 218 15.35 -7.19 -6.50
C PRO A 218 13.87 -6.96 -6.24
N PHE A 219 13.25 -6.13 -7.07
CA PHE A 219 11.82 -5.87 -7.00
C PHE A 219 11.02 -7.18 -7.10
N ASP A 220 10.16 -7.44 -6.11
CA ASP A 220 9.39 -8.68 -5.99
C ASP A 220 7.88 -8.40 -5.91
N PHE A 221 7.07 -9.44 -6.02
CA PHE A 221 5.61 -9.35 -6.00
C PHE A 221 5.07 -8.65 -4.74
N PRO A 222 5.54 -8.93 -3.51
CA PRO A 222 5.11 -8.18 -2.33
C PRO A 222 5.37 -6.67 -2.41
N ASP A 223 6.38 -6.23 -3.16
CA ASP A 223 6.73 -4.81 -3.26
C ASP A 223 5.68 -4.02 -4.03
N TYR A 224 5.14 -4.56 -5.13
CA TYR A 224 4.13 -3.84 -5.92
C TYR A 224 2.90 -3.52 -5.07
N TRP A 225 2.55 -4.36 -4.10
CA TRP A 225 1.38 -4.22 -3.25
C TRP A 225 1.66 -3.16 -2.17
N ARG A 226 2.91 -3.06 -1.72
CA ARG A 226 3.37 -2.04 -0.76
C ARG A 226 3.63 -0.68 -1.39
N GLN A 227 3.66 -0.58 -2.73
CA GLN A 227 3.88 0.70 -3.40
C GLN A 227 2.77 1.70 -3.10
N GLU A 228 3.20 2.91 -2.79
CA GLU A 228 2.33 4.07 -2.77
C GLU A 228 2.23 4.65 -4.18
N SER A 229 1.04 5.12 -4.52
CA SER A 229 0.72 5.72 -5.80
C SER A 229 0.11 7.11 -5.61
N VAL A 230 0.50 8.04 -6.46
CA VAL A 230 -0.17 9.34 -6.57
C VAL A 230 -1.38 9.17 -7.48
N GLY A 231 -2.58 9.22 -6.91
CA GLY A 231 -3.83 8.99 -7.65
C GLY A 231 -4.40 10.26 -8.27
N SER A 232 -4.26 11.40 -7.60
CA SER A 232 -4.76 12.68 -8.09
C SER A 232 -3.99 13.84 -7.47
N THR A 233 -3.98 14.97 -8.18
CA THR A 233 -3.33 16.21 -7.76
C THR A 233 -4.19 17.39 -8.15
N ASP A 234 -4.08 18.48 -7.38
CA ASP A 234 -4.64 19.78 -7.74
C ASP A 234 -3.76 20.89 -7.17
N ILE A 235 -3.57 21.95 -7.93
CA ILE A 235 -2.65 23.04 -7.60
C ILE A 235 -3.39 24.37 -7.55
N THR A 236 -3.04 25.23 -6.60
CA THR A 236 -3.60 26.59 -6.54
C THR A 236 -3.23 27.37 -7.80
N ARG A 237 -4.08 28.32 -8.21
CA ARG A 237 -3.88 29.12 -9.43
C ARG A 237 -2.58 29.92 -9.43
N ASP A 238 -2.12 30.31 -8.24
CA ASP A 238 -0.86 31.02 -8.04
C ASP A 238 0.37 30.08 -8.02
N GLY A 239 0.17 28.77 -8.11
CA GLY A 239 1.21 27.75 -8.15
C GLY A 239 1.96 27.56 -6.82
N LYS A 240 1.44 28.06 -5.69
CA LYS A 240 2.13 27.99 -4.39
C LYS A 240 1.84 26.72 -3.60
N PHE A 241 0.64 26.16 -3.73
CA PHE A 241 0.22 25.01 -2.94
C PHE A 241 -0.27 23.88 -3.82
N LEU A 242 0.14 22.66 -3.48
CA LEU A 242 -0.23 21.42 -4.17
C LEU A 242 -0.96 20.50 -3.21
N ALA A 243 -2.16 20.07 -3.58
CA ALA A 243 -2.86 18.98 -2.92
C ALA A 243 -2.60 17.68 -3.69
N VAL A 244 -2.27 16.61 -2.98
CA VAL A 244 -1.92 15.30 -3.54
C VAL A 244 -2.65 14.22 -2.76
N ARG A 245 -3.36 13.34 -3.46
CA ARG A 245 -3.88 12.11 -2.84
C ARG A 245 -2.93 10.97 -3.13
N ILE A 246 -2.34 10.45 -2.06
CA ILE A 246 -1.50 9.27 -2.08
C ILE A 246 -2.35 8.09 -1.65
N SER A 247 -2.28 6.99 -2.39
CA SER A 247 -2.96 5.74 -2.07
C SER A 247 -1.96 4.61 -1.99
N GLY A 248 -2.10 3.78 -0.98
CA GLY A 248 -1.28 2.59 -0.78
C GLY A 248 -2.11 1.49 -0.13
N TRP A 249 -1.39 0.53 0.42
CA TRP A 249 -1.97 -0.57 1.18
C TRP A 249 -1.32 -0.60 2.56
N GLN A 250 -2.11 -0.88 3.58
CA GLN A 250 -1.61 -1.04 4.94
C GLN A 250 -1.78 -2.49 5.39
N GLY A 251 -0.71 -3.03 5.96
CA GLY A 251 -0.65 -4.42 6.44
C GLY A 251 -0.63 -5.46 5.32
N ASP A 252 -0.45 -6.72 5.71
CA ASP A 252 -0.33 -7.84 4.75
C ASP A 252 -1.68 -8.32 4.18
N GLN A 253 -2.81 -7.93 4.80
CA GLN A 253 -4.17 -8.27 4.34
C GLN A 253 -4.83 -7.20 3.44
N GLY A 254 -4.12 -6.10 3.15
CA GLY A 254 -4.50 -5.20 2.08
C GLY A 254 -5.73 -4.33 2.37
N ASP A 255 -5.71 -3.54 3.44
CA ASP A 255 -6.63 -2.41 3.50
C ASP A 255 -6.07 -1.27 2.65
N ARG A 256 -6.84 -0.83 1.65
CA ARG A 256 -6.48 0.33 0.83
C ARG A 256 -6.49 1.56 1.72
N THR A 257 -5.34 2.20 1.86
CA THR A 257 -5.23 3.48 2.53
C THR A 257 -5.17 4.59 1.49
N ALA A 258 -5.77 5.72 1.82
CA ALA A 258 -5.59 6.95 1.09
C ALA A 258 -5.35 8.07 2.08
N ARG A 259 -4.40 8.93 1.75
CA ARG A 259 -4.15 10.17 2.48
C ARG A 259 -4.13 11.34 1.51
N LEU A 260 -4.65 12.46 1.96
CA LEU A 260 -4.57 13.73 1.27
C LEU A 260 -3.50 14.57 1.94
N GLU A 261 -2.51 15.00 1.17
CA GLU A 261 -1.43 15.87 1.63
C GLU A 261 -1.52 17.21 0.92
N VAL A 262 -1.22 18.28 1.65
CA VAL A 262 -1.05 19.62 1.08
C VAL A 262 0.38 20.08 1.32
N TRP A 263 1.02 20.50 0.24
CA TRP A 263 2.42 20.90 0.16
C TRP A 263 2.55 22.38 -0.17
N ASP A 264 3.42 23.07 0.58
CA ASP A 264 3.95 24.37 0.20
C ASP A 264 5.13 24.15 -0.75
N LEU A 265 4.93 24.53 -2.01
CA LEU A 265 5.92 24.30 -3.08
C LEU A 265 7.14 25.21 -2.96
N LYS A 266 6.97 26.41 -2.38
CA LYS A 266 8.09 27.35 -2.19
C LYS A 266 9.05 26.82 -1.13
N ASN A 267 8.51 26.34 -0.01
CA ASN A 267 9.31 25.85 1.12
C ASN A 267 9.57 24.34 1.09
N ARG A 268 8.99 23.61 0.12
CA ARG A 268 9.12 22.15 -0.07
C ARG A 268 8.78 21.36 1.19
N ARG A 269 7.68 21.75 1.84
CA ARG A 269 7.23 21.09 3.07
C ARG A 269 5.74 20.78 3.01
N GLN A 270 5.37 19.66 3.60
CA GLN A 270 3.98 19.35 3.89
C GLN A 270 3.46 20.33 4.97
N ILE A 271 2.33 20.97 4.70
CA ILE A 271 1.68 21.90 5.65
C ILE A 271 0.39 21.33 6.25
N TRP A 272 -0.17 20.32 5.61
CA TRP A 272 -1.33 19.60 6.14
C TRP A 272 -1.38 18.18 5.58
N ASN A 273 -1.89 17.25 6.38
CA ASN A 273 -2.25 15.93 5.93
C ASN A 273 -3.57 15.51 6.56
N PHE A 274 -4.26 14.62 5.86
CA PHE A 274 -5.48 14.02 6.33
C PHE A 274 -5.48 12.54 5.94
N GLN A 275 -5.54 11.69 6.97
CA GLN A 275 -5.65 10.25 6.84
C GLN A 275 -7.07 9.86 7.25
N GLY A 276 -8.00 10.02 6.32
CA GLY A 276 -9.39 9.57 6.49
C GLY A 276 -9.78 8.64 5.37
N GLY A 277 -10.48 7.56 5.72
CA GLY A 277 -11.07 6.66 4.74
C GLY A 277 -12.02 7.41 3.81
N GLY A 278 -12.07 7.00 2.54
CA GLY A 278 -13.13 7.45 1.63
C GLY A 278 -12.91 8.79 0.92
N ILE A 279 -11.70 9.36 0.87
CA ILE A 279 -11.43 10.53 0.02
C ILE A 279 -11.68 10.16 -1.45
N GLN A 280 -12.71 10.76 -2.07
CA GLN A 280 -13.15 10.49 -3.44
C GLN A 280 -12.58 11.51 -4.44
N SER A 281 -12.64 12.81 -4.11
CA SER A 281 -12.09 13.88 -4.93
C SER A 281 -11.74 15.11 -4.09
N PHE A 282 -10.94 16.02 -4.64
CA PHE A 282 -10.65 17.31 -4.02
C PHE A 282 -10.35 18.37 -5.08
N ARG A 283 -10.65 19.64 -4.78
CA ARG A 283 -10.39 20.80 -5.65
C ARG A 283 -10.13 22.08 -4.87
N TRP A 284 -9.04 22.76 -5.18
CA TRP A 284 -8.79 24.11 -4.69
C TRP A 284 -9.84 25.08 -5.21
N ASP A 285 -10.27 25.99 -4.34
CA ASP A 285 -11.02 27.15 -4.78
C ASP A 285 -10.13 28.11 -5.60
N PRO A 286 -10.73 29.01 -6.41
CA PRO A 286 -9.96 29.86 -7.32
C PRO A 286 -8.90 30.73 -6.64
N ASP A 287 -9.15 31.13 -5.40
CA ASP A 287 -8.25 31.96 -4.59
C ASP A 287 -7.18 31.14 -3.84
N GLY A 288 -7.33 29.82 -3.73
CA GLY A 288 -6.39 28.93 -3.04
C GLY A 288 -6.44 29.04 -1.51
N GLU A 289 -7.56 29.52 -0.96
CA GLU A 289 -7.78 29.62 0.49
C GLU A 289 -8.50 28.40 1.06
N ARG A 290 -9.29 27.70 0.23
CA ARG A 290 -10.07 26.54 0.64
C ARG A 290 -9.84 25.37 -0.31
N LEU A 291 -9.73 24.19 0.26
CA LEU A 291 -9.73 22.92 -0.49
C LEU A 291 -11.08 22.25 -0.29
N LEU A 292 -11.86 22.13 -1.37
CA LEU A 292 -13.05 21.26 -1.39
C LEU A 292 -12.57 19.81 -1.34
N ILE A 293 -13.13 19.02 -0.44
CA ILE A 293 -12.85 17.59 -0.28
C ILE A 293 -14.19 16.86 -0.28
N GLN A 294 -14.33 15.88 -1.17
CA GLN A 294 -15.44 14.94 -1.19
C GLN A 294 -15.02 13.65 -0.47
N MET A 295 -15.78 13.26 0.54
CA MET A 295 -15.56 12.04 1.31
C MET A 295 -16.76 11.11 1.23
N ALA A 296 -16.52 9.81 1.12
CA ALA A 296 -17.56 8.80 1.19
C ALA A 296 -18.29 8.87 2.53
N ALA A 297 -19.61 8.70 2.49
CA ALA A 297 -20.48 8.66 3.66
C ALA A 297 -21.39 7.43 3.57
N ASP A 298 -22.13 7.12 4.64
CA ASP A 298 -23.08 5.99 4.68
C ASP A 298 -24.08 6.03 3.51
N LYS A 299 -24.45 7.24 3.08
CA LYS A 299 -25.25 7.50 1.89
C LYS A 299 -24.55 8.52 1.00
N GLY A 300 -24.05 8.08 -0.15
CA GLY A 300 -23.39 8.96 -1.11
C GLY A 300 -22.08 9.52 -0.58
N SER A 301 -21.98 10.85 -0.51
CA SER A 301 -20.77 11.56 -0.11
C SER A 301 -21.08 12.84 0.66
N ASP A 302 -20.18 13.21 1.56
CA ASP A 302 -20.19 14.49 2.28
C ASP A 302 -19.13 15.42 1.66
N LEU A 303 -19.40 16.72 1.67
CA LEU A 303 -18.45 17.75 1.23
C LEU A 303 -17.87 18.50 2.42
N TYR A 304 -16.58 18.76 2.34
CA TYR A 304 -15.84 19.49 3.34
C TYR A 304 -15.00 20.59 2.70
N PHE A 305 -14.80 21.68 3.44
CA PHE A 305 -13.74 22.65 3.18
C PHE A 305 -12.64 22.49 4.22
N TRP A 306 -11.43 22.28 3.73
CA TRP A 306 -10.25 22.57 4.53
C TRP A 306 -9.80 24.01 4.26
N HIS A 307 -9.77 24.81 5.33
CA HIS A 307 -9.37 26.22 5.29
C HIS A 307 -7.86 26.33 5.52
N ARG A 308 -7.12 26.77 4.50
CA ARG A 308 -5.64 26.80 4.51
C ARG A 308 -5.06 27.67 5.63
N THR A 309 -5.73 28.78 5.94
CA THR A 309 -5.24 29.78 6.92
C THR A 309 -5.49 29.36 8.37
N THR A 310 -6.62 28.71 8.66
CA THR A 310 -6.99 28.30 10.03
C THR A 310 -6.69 26.84 10.33
N GLY A 311 -6.50 26.01 9.30
CA GLY A 311 -6.39 24.57 9.41
C GLY A 311 -7.72 23.85 9.69
N LEU A 312 -8.85 24.59 9.75
CA LEU A 312 -10.16 24.03 10.05
C LEU A 312 -10.65 23.15 8.90
N LEU A 313 -11.09 21.93 9.23
CA LEU A 313 -11.86 21.08 8.34
C LEU A 313 -13.35 21.21 8.71
N GLU A 314 -14.12 21.84 7.84
CA GLU A 314 -15.53 22.15 8.04
C GLU A 314 -16.38 21.33 7.08
N ARG A 315 -17.42 20.65 7.59
CA ARG A 315 -18.40 19.98 6.74
C ARG A 315 -19.42 20.99 6.22
N VAL A 316 -19.59 21.06 4.91
CA VAL A 316 -20.44 22.06 4.24
C VAL A 316 -21.66 21.47 3.55
N ASP A 317 -21.64 20.16 3.27
CA ASP A 317 -22.78 19.45 2.71
C ASP A 317 -22.73 17.96 3.05
N THR A 318 -23.88 17.28 3.02
CA THR A 318 -24.01 15.87 3.43
C THR A 318 -24.94 15.07 2.54
N GLY A 319 -24.64 13.79 2.37
CA GLY A 319 -25.58 12.86 1.73
C GLY A 319 -25.77 13.08 0.23
N LEU A 320 -24.75 13.60 -0.46
CA LEU A 320 -24.77 13.78 -1.91
C LEU A 320 -24.66 12.43 -2.62
N GLU A 321 -25.81 11.91 -3.04
CA GLU A 321 -25.89 10.68 -3.80
C GLU A 321 -25.51 10.88 -5.26
N GLN A 322 -24.64 9.98 -5.76
CA GLN A 322 -24.23 9.92 -7.17
C GLN A 322 -23.65 11.22 -7.73
N ALA A 323 -23.08 12.06 -6.86
CA ALA A 323 -22.45 13.32 -7.25
C ALA A 323 -20.95 13.11 -7.51
N ALA A 324 -20.45 13.70 -8.60
CA ALA A 324 -19.06 13.59 -9.00
C ALA A 324 -18.60 14.81 -9.81
N ALA A 325 -17.32 14.83 -10.18
CA ALA A 325 -16.72 15.81 -11.08
C ALA A 325 -16.93 17.27 -10.65
N PHE A 326 -16.79 17.56 -9.34
CA PHE A 326 -16.93 18.93 -8.81
C PHE A 326 -15.92 19.89 -9.46
N THR A 327 -16.36 21.08 -9.86
CA THR A 327 -15.51 22.13 -10.44
C THR A 327 -16.01 23.50 -10.00
N TRP A 328 -15.12 24.32 -9.45
CA TRP A 328 -15.44 25.70 -9.08
C TRP A 328 -15.74 26.57 -10.30
N ALA A 329 -16.72 27.46 -10.16
CA ALA A 329 -16.80 28.63 -11.01
C ALA A 329 -15.59 29.55 -10.75
N PRO A 330 -15.09 30.29 -11.76
CA PRO A 330 -13.92 31.17 -11.61
C PRO A 330 -14.07 32.26 -10.53
N ASP A 331 -15.31 32.62 -10.17
CA ASP A 331 -15.63 33.61 -9.14
C ASP A 331 -15.64 33.03 -7.70
N GLY A 332 -15.49 31.71 -7.55
CA GLY A 332 -15.48 31.04 -6.26
C GLY A 332 -16.84 31.01 -5.53
N GLN A 333 -17.95 31.37 -6.20
CA GLN A 333 -19.27 31.46 -5.58
C GLN A 333 -20.09 30.17 -5.70
N VAL A 334 -19.87 29.41 -6.77
CA VAL A 334 -20.60 28.17 -7.03
C VAL A 334 -19.65 27.04 -7.45
N ILE A 335 -20.10 25.81 -7.20
CA ILE A 335 -19.42 24.59 -7.59
C ILE A 335 -20.36 23.82 -8.51
N TYR A 336 -19.95 23.59 -9.74
CA TYR A 336 -20.65 22.71 -10.66
C TYR A 336 -20.29 21.26 -10.37
N TYR A 337 -21.20 20.33 -10.62
CA TYR A 337 -20.96 18.90 -10.48
C TYR A 337 -21.91 18.11 -11.38
N THR A 338 -21.58 16.84 -11.62
CA THR A 338 -22.47 15.89 -12.29
C THR A 338 -23.22 15.06 -11.26
N LYS A 339 -24.52 14.86 -11.46
CA LYS A 339 -25.29 13.82 -10.76
C LYS A 339 -25.68 12.74 -11.76
N THR A 340 -25.26 11.50 -11.52
CA THR A 340 -25.51 10.38 -12.45
C THR A 340 -26.41 9.33 -11.81
N THR A 341 -27.68 9.32 -12.17
CA THR A 341 -28.62 8.32 -11.65
C THR A 341 -28.66 7.11 -12.57
N PRO A 342 -28.52 5.87 -12.03
CA PRO A 342 -28.72 4.66 -12.80
C PRO A 342 -30.06 4.67 -13.49
N ARG A 343 -30.12 4.13 -14.71
CA ARG A 343 -31.41 3.92 -15.36
C ARG A 343 -32.28 2.98 -14.52
N GLU A 344 -33.56 3.34 -14.38
CA GLU A 344 -34.55 2.47 -13.75
C GLU A 344 -34.60 1.09 -14.44
N ASP A 345 -34.52 0.04 -13.62
CA ASP A 345 -34.73 -1.32 -14.05
C ASP A 345 -36.21 -1.49 -14.45
N ASP A 346 -36.45 -2.06 -15.63
CA ASP A 346 -37.81 -2.34 -16.09
C ASP A 346 -38.38 -3.65 -15.49
N GLY A 347 -37.62 -4.30 -14.60
CA GLY A 347 -38.02 -5.47 -13.84
C GLY A 347 -38.12 -6.74 -14.68
N LYS A 348 -37.66 -6.71 -15.93
CA LYS A 348 -37.73 -7.86 -16.84
C LYS A 348 -36.57 -8.82 -16.54
N PRO A 349 -36.79 -10.13 -16.69
CA PRO A 349 -35.73 -11.13 -16.51
C PRO A 349 -34.67 -11.10 -17.64
N TYR A 350 -34.75 -10.12 -18.56
CA TYR A 350 -33.83 -9.94 -19.67
C TYR A 350 -33.62 -8.45 -19.96
N LYS A 351 -32.41 -8.11 -20.42
CA LYS A 351 -32.08 -6.76 -20.85
C LYS A 351 -32.44 -6.56 -22.32
N THR A 352 -33.37 -5.65 -22.62
CA THR A 352 -33.64 -5.25 -24.00
C THR A 352 -32.57 -4.27 -24.49
N MET A 353 -31.80 -4.70 -25.49
CA MET A 353 -30.80 -3.87 -26.16
C MET A 353 -31.46 -3.06 -27.27
N TRP A 354 -31.33 -1.74 -27.23
CA TRP A 354 -31.79 -0.78 -28.23
C TRP A 354 -30.65 -0.33 -29.13
N SER A 355 -29.42 -0.38 -28.62
CA SER A 355 -28.22 0.09 -29.28
C SER A 355 -27.03 -0.81 -28.95
N LEU A 356 -25.95 -0.73 -29.73
CA LEU A 356 -24.76 -1.55 -29.50
C LEU A 356 -24.08 -1.19 -28.17
N GLU A 357 -24.19 0.08 -27.77
CA GLU A 357 -23.59 0.68 -26.59
C GLU A 357 -24.24 0.20 -25.29
N ASP A 358 -25.41 -0.43 -25.35
CA ASP A 358 -26.06 -1.05 -24.18
C ASP A 358 -25.25 -2.22 -23.58
N ARG A 359 -24.17 -2.66 -24.24
CA ARG A 359 -23.18 -3.59 -23.69
C ARG A 359 -22.23 -2.92 -22.68
N TRP A 360 -22.13 -1.59 -22.72
CA TRP A 360 -21.28 -0.84 -21.81
C TRP A 360 -22.02 -0.55 -20.51
N HIS A 361 -21.29 -0.68 -19.41
CA HIS A 361 -21.81 -0.36 -18.09
C HIS A 361 -22.18 1.13 -18.01
N GLY A 362 -23.35 1.44 -17.45
CA GLY A 362 -23.81 2.82 -17.22
C GLY A 362 -24.16 3.64 -18.47
N TRP A 363 -24.14 3.05 -19.68
CA TRP A 363 -24.43 3.79 -20.93
C TRP A 363 -25.77 4.53 -20.93
N ARG A 364 -26.77 3.95 -20.26
CA ARG A 364 -28.12 4.50 -20.19
C ARG A 364 -28.37 5.33 -18.94
N ASP A 365 -27.36 5.51 -18.09
CA ASP A 365 -27.52 6.28 -16.86
C ASP A 365 -27.77 7.74 -17.22
N ASN A 366 -28.64 8.39 -16.46
CA ASN A 366 -28.95 9.79 -16.68
C ASN A 366 -27.94 10.65 -15.92
N SER A 367 -27.06 11.33 -16.66
CA SER A 367 -26.13 12.30 -16.08
C SER A 367 -26.64 13.73 -16.30
N GLU A 368 -26.60 14.52 -15.25
CA GLU A 368 -27.10 15.89 -15.23
C GLU A 368 -26.05 16.83 -14.63
N ILE A 369 -25.95 18.05 -15.16
CA ILE A 369 -25.18 19.11 -14.52
C ILE A 369 -26.02 19.81 -13.47
N TRP A 370 -25.42 19.97 -12.31
CA TRP A 370 -25.96 20.71 -11.17
C TRP A 370 -24.97 21.79 -10.75
N TYR A 371 -25.44 22.79 -10.00
CA TYR A 371 -24.57 23.64 -9.19
C TYR A 371 -24.93 23.55 -7.72
N TYR A 372 -23.93 23.80 -6.88
CA TYR A 372 -24.01 23.99 -5.45
C TYR A 372 -23.47 25.39 -5.10
N ALA A 373 -24.22 26.17 -4.33
CA ALA A 373 -23.80 27.46 -3.80
C ALA A 373 -23.48 27.31 -2.30
N PRO A 374 -22.20 27.29 -1.89
CA PRO A 374 -21.82 27.01 -0.50
C PRO A 374 -22.31 28.05 0.51
N SER A 375 -22.49 29.31 0.09
CA SER A 375 -22.96 30.40 0.96
C SER A 375 -24.39 30.20 1.46
N THR A 376 -25.23 29.49 0.71
CA THR A 376 -26.64 29.28 1.02
C THR A 376 -27.02 27.81 1.14
N GLY A 377 -26.09 26.88 0.85
CA GLY A 377 -26.38 25.45 0.78
C GLY A 377 -27.31 25.05 -0.37
N THR A 378 -27.43 25.88 -1.41
CA THR A 378 -28.43 25.67 -2.48
C THR A 378 -27.90 24.77 -3.58
N HIS A 379 -28.67 23.72 -3.91
CA HIS A 379 -28.44 22.87 -5.07
C HIS A 379 -29.49 23.15 -6.15
N ARG A 380 -29.06 23.15 -7.42
CA ARG A 380 -29.99 23.26 -8.55
C ARG A 380 -29.47 22.56 -9.79
N GLN A 381 -30.35 21.79 -10.41
CA GLN A 381 -30.15 21.19 -11.72
C GLN A 381 -30.14 22.26 -12.82
N LEU A 382 -29.20 22.13 -13.74
CA LEU A 382 -29.04 23.03 -14.89
C LEU A 382 -29.44 22.39 -16.22
N THR A 383 -29.36 21.05 -16.33
CA THR A 383 -29.62 20.35 -17.59
C THR A 383 -30.64 19.24 -17.40
N ALA A 384 -31.59 19.14 -18.32
CA ALA A 384 -32.47 17.97 -18.48
C ALA A 384 -32.37 17.50 -19.94
N MET A 385 -31.87 16.29 -20.17
CA MET A 385 -31.51 15.80 -21.50
C MET A 385 -31.78 14.29 -21.64
N THR A 386 -31.97 13.82 -22.88
CA THR A 386 -32.11 12.38 -23.18
C THR A 386 -30.78 11.62 -23.05
N PHE A 387 -29.70 12.27 -23.45
CA PHE A 387 -28.33 11.80 -23.25
C PHE A 387 -27.64 12.84 -22.37
N GLY A 388 -27.17 12.41 -21.21
CA GLY A 388 -26.42 13.25 -20.27
C GLY A 388 -25.03 13.59 -20.80
N PRO A 389 -24.37 14.62 -20.27
CA PRO A 389 -22.98 14.90 -20.62
C PRO A 389 -22.05 13.88 -19.94
N ASP A 390 -21.05 13.39 -20.67
CA ASP A 390 -20.00 12.52 -20.13
C ASP A 390 -18.87 13.32 -19.46
N GLY A 391 -18.87 14.63 -19.66
CA GLY A 391 -17.89 15.54 -19.10
C GLY A 391 -18.23 16.98 -19.41
N TYR A 392 -17.66 17.89 -18.63
CA TYR A 392 -17.85 19.32 -18.82
C TYR A 392 -16.63 20.10 -18.36
N THR A 393 -16.56 21.36 -18.79
CA THR A 393 -15.62 22.35 -18.26
C THR A 393 -16.29 23.71 -18.17
N VAL A 394 -15.77 24.57 -17.29
CA VAL A 394 -16.25 25.94 -17.09
C VAL A 394 -15.40 26.89 -17.91
N ALA A 395 -16.03 27.84 -18.60
CA ALA A 395 -15.28 28.89 -19.29
C ALA A 395 -14.44 29.72 -18.29
N PRO A 396 -13.25 30.22 -18.66
CA PRO A 396 -12.39 30.99 -17.75
C PRO A 396 -13.04 32.25 -17.15
N ASP A 397 -14.03 32.81 -17.84
CA ASP A 397 -14.83 33.97 -17.41
C ASP A 397 -16.12 33.57 -16.67
N GLY A 398 -16.43 32.28 -16.57
CA GLY A 398 -17.63 31.73 -15.93
C GLY A 398 -18.92 31.92 -16.72
N SER A 399 -18.87 32.45 -17.94
CA SER A 399 -20.08 32.83 -18.70
C SER A 399 -20.84 31.66 -19.31
N PHE A 400 -20.14 30.54 -19.58
CA PHE A 400 -20.76 29.31 -20.08
C PHE A 400 -20.03 28.05 -19.60
N LEU A 401 -20.76 26.93 -19.61
CA LEU A 401 -20.20 25.58 -19.53
C LEU A 401 -20.04 25.01 -20.93
N VAL A 402 -18.96 24.27 -21.17
CA VAL A 402 -18.81 23.42 -22.36
C VAL A 402 -19.07 21.98 -21.94
N LEU A 403 -20.03 21.33 -22.59
CA LEU A 403 -20.44 19.97 -22.30
C LEU A 403 -20.01 19.05 -23.45
N LYS A 404 -19.42 17.91 -23.12
CA LYS A 404 -19.16 16.81 -24.05
C LYS A 404 -20.21 15.72 -23.84
N ARG A 405 -20.77 15.21 -24.93
CA ARG A 405 -21.81 14.19 -24.89
C ARG A 405 -21.61 13.12 -25.96
N SER A 406 -21.71 11.86 -25.57
CA SER A 406 -21.74 10.72 -26.47
C SER A 406 -23.18 10.38 -26.83
N VAL A 407 -23.45 10.18 -28.12
CA VAL A 407 -24.79 9.87 -28.64
C VAL A 407 -24.72 8.67 -29.59
N SER A 408 -25.71 7.78 -29.53
CA SER A 408 -25.89 6.73 -30.53
C SER A 408 -26.48 7.33 -31.81
N LEU A 409 -25.99 6.89 -32.97
CA LEU A 409 -26.44 7.28 -34.29
C LEU A 409 -27.06 6.07 -35.02
N ALA A 410 -28.01 6.34 -35.92
CA ALA A 410 -28.70 5.29 -36.68
C ALA A 410 -27.88 4.68 -37.82
N GLU A 411 -26.87 5.41 -38.30
CA GLU A 411 -26.02 5.03 -39.44
C GLU A 411 -24.56 4.91 -39.01
N ARG A 412 -23.75 4.21 -39.81
CA ARG A 412 -22.31 4.12 -39.55
C ARG A 412 -21.61 5.47 -39.79
N PRO A 413 -20.64 5.84 -38.93
CA PRO A 413 -20.32 5.16 -37.69
C PRO A 413 -21.40 5.42 -36.62
N PHE A 414 -21.75 4.39 -35.84
CA PHE A 414 -22.94 4.37 -34.98
C PHE A 414 -22.83 5.22 -33.70
N MET A 415 -21.73 5.97 -33.55
CA MET A 415 -21.52 6.87 -32.43
C MET A 415 -21.16 8.27 -32.89
N GLY A 416 -21.57 9.23 -32.07
CA GLY A 416 -21.23 10.63 -32.22
C GLY A 416 -20.79 11.24 -30.91
N THR A 417 -19.86 12.18 -30.98
CA THR A 417 -19.55 13.10 -29.89
C THR A 417 -20.08 14.48 -30.23
N GLU A 418 -20.96 14.99 -29.38
CA GLU A 418 -21.47 16.35 -29.47
C GLU A 418 -20.78 17.26 -28.46
N ILE A 419 -20.50 18.49 -28.89
CA ILE A 419 -20.06 19.57 -28.00
C ILE A 419 -21.18 20.59 -27.91
N TRP A 420 -21.54 20.95 -26.69
CA TRP A 420 -22.57 21.93 -26.37
C TRP A 420 -21.98 23.06 -25.54
N THR A 421 -22.55 24.26 -25.67
CA THR A 421 -22.30 25.36 -24.73
C THR A 421 -23.59 25.70 -24.01
N LEU A 422 -23.52 25.88 -22.70
CA LEU A 422 -24.63 26.27 -21.83
C LEU A 422 -24.29 27.60 -21.15
N ASP A 423 -25.02 28.66 -21.47
CA ASP A 423 -24.86 29.97 -20.82
C ASP A 423 -25.31 29.88 -19.34
N THR A 424 -24.43 30.24 -18.41
CA THR A 424 -24.64 30.04 -16.96
C THR A 424 -25.67 30.98 -16.37
N ARG A 425 -25.92 32.13 -17.02
CA ARG A 425 -26.86 33.15 -16.55
C ARG A 425 -28.27 32.94 -17.08
N THR A 426 -28.39 32.56 -18.34
CA THR A 426 -29.67 32.42 -19.05
C THR A 426 -30.16 30.98 -19.10
N GLY A 427 -29.27 30.00 -18.91
CA GLY A 427 -29.58 28.57 -19.09
C GLY A 427 -29.75 28.16 -20.55
N GLN A 428 -29.44 29.02 -21.52
CA GLN A 428 -29.56 28.68 -22.93
C GLN A 428 -28.44 27.72 -23.35
N ALA A 429 -28.84 26.54 -23.82
CA ALA A 429 -27.92 25.56 -24.38
C ALA A 429 -27.94 25.61 -25.92
N ARG A 430 -26.77 25.57 -26.54
CA ARG A 430 -26.62 25.40 -27.99
C ARG A 430 -25.63 24.29 -28.32
N LYS A 431 -25.96 23.50 -29.34
CA LYS A 431 -25.02 22.55 -29.92
C LYS A 431 -24.02 23.31 -30.79
N VAL A 432 -22.73 23.08 -30.56
CA VAL A 432 -21.64 23.68 -31.33
C VAL A 432 -21.24 22.78 -32.49
N VAL A 433 -21.03 21.48 -32.23
CA VAL A 433 -20.54 20.54 -33.24
C VAL A 433 -20.94 19.10 -32.90
N LEU A 434 -21.00 18.26 -33.94
CA LEU A 434 -21.09 16.80 -33.86
C LEU A 434 -19.92 16.19 -34.63
N PHE A 435 -19.11 15.38 -33.96
CA PHE A 435 -18.12 14.51 -34.58
C PHE A 435 -18.71 13.11 -34.68
N ARG A 436 -18.70 12.50 -35.87
CA ARG A 436 -19.07 11.09 -36.04
C ARG A 436 -17.81 10.24 -35.86
N SER A 437 -17.90 9.17 -35.08
CA SER A 437 -16.77 8.30 -34.72
C SER A 437 -17.14 6.84 -34.77
#